data_AF-A0A136JFQ6-F1
#
_entry.id   AF-A0A136JFQ6-F1
#
_cell.length_a   1.000
_cell.length_b   1.000
_cell.length_c   1.000
_cell.angle_alpha   90.00
_cell.angle_beta   90.00
_cell.angle_gamma   90.00
#
_symmetry.space_group_name_H-M   'P 1'
#
loop_
_entity.id
_entity.type
_entity.pdbx_description
1 polymer ?
#
loop_
_entity_poly.entity_id
_entity_poly.type
_entity_poly.pdbx_seq_one_letter_code
_entity_poly.pdbx_strand_id
1 'polypeptide(L)'
;MTVWQQMEEIDNRPAADAPRKPGWIWWEEGKRWDLRRIPYLSRVRNQALEPLLQLDPQRYEKVLWLNDVVFDTQDLVTLLATNKGDYAAACSMDFKNPPFYYDTFALRDDTGYKSTSLYWPWFQSGKARRAVWRSEPVRVKSCWNGIVVFDAEPFYGQQTRTGGKPEPLIFRGIPDSLADMHLEGSECCLIHADNHLSASKGVWLNPNVRVGYSAEAYRAVRNDVFPTAMESMKGTWINRLLHFRMRIQEGLEGSTVRKRIRQWQKKTPAGELRREEPGDFCLINEMQIMYQNG
;
A
#
# COMPACT_ATOMS: atom_id res chain seq x y z
N MET A 1 -18.04 11.75 4.29
CA MET A 1 -18.25 11.90 2.84
C MET A 1 -19.27 10.86 2.39
N THR A 2 -20.26 11.23 1.58
CA THR A 2 -21.28 10.28 1.06
C THR A 2 -20.93 9.82 -0.36
N VAL A 3 -21.54 8.71 -0.83
CA VAL A 3 -21.40 8.24 -2.21
C VAL A 3 -21.83 9.32 -3.22
N TRP A 4 -22.84 10.12 -2.88
CA TRP A 4 -23.29 11.22 -3.74
C TRP A 4 -22.25 12.34 -3.88
N GLN A 5 -21.57 12.71 -2.79
CA GLN A 5 -20.48 13.69 -2.82
C GLN A 5 -19.30 13.19 -3.66
N GLN A 6 -19.01 11.89 -3.59
CA GLN A 6 -18.00 11.26 -4.45
C GLN A 6 -18.37 11.37 -5.93
N MET A 7 -19.61 11.02 -6.29
CA MET A 7 -20.08 11.10 -7.68
C MET A 7 -20.05 12.54 -8.19
N GLU A 8 -20.49 13.49 -7.37
CA GLU A 8 -20.44 14.92 -7.71
C GLU A 8 -19.00 15.40 -7.98
N GLU A 9 -18.02 14.94 -7.20
CA GLU A 9 -16.62 15.29 -7.42
C GLU A 9 -16.06 14.67 -8.70
N ILE A 10 -16.40 13.41 -9.00
CA ILE A 10 -16.01 12.72 -10.24
C ILE A 10 -16.64 13.41 -11.46
N ASP A 11 -17.89 13.87 -11.33
CA ASP A 11 -18.64 14.51 -12.41
C ASP A 11 -18.26 15.99 -12.61
N ASN A 12 -17.66 16.65 -11.60
CA ASN A 12 -17.15 18.02 -11.67
C ASN A 12 -15.80 18.14 -12.42
N ARG A 13 -15.74 17.49 -13.60
CA ARG A 13 -14.59 17.50 -14.50
C ARG A 13 -14.27 18.93 -14.95
N PRO A 14 -12.99 19.34 -14.94
CA PRO A 14 -12.58 20.55 -15.65
C PRO A 14 -12.95 20.46 -17.14
N ALA A 15 -13.24 21.61 -17.76
CA ALA A 15 -13.35 21.71 -19.21
C ALA A 15 -12.02 21.30 -19.88
N ALA A 16 -12.08 20.80 -21.11
CA ALA A 16 -10.90 20.26 -21.79
C ALA A 16 -9.78 21.30 -22.02
N ASP A 17 -10.17 22.56 -22.21
CA ASP A 17 -9.29 23.72 -22.39
C ASP A 17 -8.93 24.43 -21.08
N ALA A 18 -9.53 24.03 -19.96
CA ALA A 18 -9.24 24.63 -18.66
C ALA A 18 -7.86 24.17 -18.13
N PRO A 19 -7.18 25.02 -17.32
CA PRO A 19 -6.01 24.60 -16.57
C PRO A 19 -6.30 23.38 -15.70
N ARG A 20 -5.28 22.55 -15.50
CA ARG A 20 -5.41 21.35 -14.65
C ARG A 20 -5.80 21.73 -13.22
N LYS A 21 -6.85 21.09 -12.69
CA LYS A 21 -7.17 21.10 -11.25
C LYS A 21 -6.27 20.10 -10.49
N PRO A 22 -5.82 20.40 -9.26
CA PRO A 22 -5.02 19.46 -8.46
C PRO A 22 -5.71 18.09 -8.31
N GLY A 23 -4.96 17.00 -8.45
CA GLY A 23 -5.50 15.64 -8.37
C GLY A 23 -6.24 15.18 -9.62
N TRP A 24 -6.25 15.94 -10.71
CA TRP A 24 -6.79 15.51 -12.01
C TRP A 24 -5.66 15.15 -12.98
N ILE A 25 -5.93 14.21 -13.89
CA ILE A 25 -4.99 13.79 -14.93
C ILE A 25 -5.67 13.79 -16.29
N TRP A 26 -4.92 14.12 -17.34
CA TRP A 26 -5.44 14.14 -18.70
C TRP A 26 -5.45 12.71 -19.27
N TRP A 27 -6.62 12.25 -19.73
CA TRP A 27 -6.75 10.98 -20.43
C TRP A 27 -6.79 11.22 -21.94
N GLU A 28 -5.70 10.85 -22.61
CA GLU A 28 -5.49 11.17 -24.03
C GLU A 28 -6.52 10.56 -24.97
N GLU A 29 -6.99 9.34 -24.70
CA GLU A 29 -7.92 8.63 -25.60
C GLU A 29 -9.32 9.24 -25.56
N GLY A 30 -9.79 9.66 -24.39
CA GLY A 30 -11.10 10.31 -24.22
C GLY A 30 -11.08 11.82 -24.31
N LYS A 31 -9.90 12.43 -24.51
CA LYS A 31 -9.69 13.89 -24.60
C LYS A 31 -10.39 14.66 -23.47
N ARG A 32 -10.21 14.17 -22.24
CA ARG A 32 -10.84 14.74 -21.04
C ARG A 32 -9.96 14.62 -19.81
N TRP A 33 -10.30 15.39 -18.80
CA TRP A 33 -9.76 15.27 -17.46
C TRP A 33 -10.50 14.18 -16.68
N ASP A 34 -9.74 13.32 -15.99
CA ASP A 34 -10.29 12.35 -15.05
C ASP A 34 -9.62 12.50 -13.67
N LEU A 35 -10.40 12.30 -12.61
CA LEU A 35 -9.94 12.45 -11.23
C LEU A 35 -8.99 11.29 -10.90
N ARG A 36 -7.84 11.59 -10.30
CA ARG A 36 -6.88 10.57 -9.88
C ARG A 36 -7.40 9.85 -8.65
N ARG A 37 -7.40 8.52 -8.71
CA ARG A 37 -7.93 7.64 -7.66
C ARG A 37 -7.17 7.77 -6.34
N ILE A 38 -5.84 7.73 -6.38
CA ILE A 38 -5.02 7.66 -5.15
C ILE A 38 -5.06 8.95 -4.33
N PRO A 39 -4.89 10.15 -4.90
CA PRO A 39 -5.06 11.39 -4.14
C PRO A 39 -6.44 11.52 -3.50
N TYR A 40 -7.49 11.07 -4.19
CA TYR A 40 -8.85 11.01 -3.64
C TYR A 40 -8.92 10.07 -2.42
N LEU A 41 -8.50 8.82 -2.55
CA LEU A 41 -8.51 7.84 -1.45
C LEU A 41 -7.67 8.30 -0.26
N SER A 42 -6.51 8.92 -0.51
CA SER A 42 -5.64 9.48 0.52
C SER A 42 -6.37 10.54 1.35
N ARG A 43 -7.08 11.46 0.68
CA ARG A 43 -7.86 12.50 1.36
C ARG A 43 -8.97 11.92 2.23
N VAL A 44 -9.68 10.90 1.74
CA VAL A 44 -10.73 10.22 2.51
C VAL A 44 -10.16 9.52 3.76
N ARG A 45 -9.00 8.85 3.63
CA ARG A 45 -8.33 8.23 4.79
C ARG A 45 -7.84 9.26 5.80
N ASN A 46 -7.29 10.38 5.33
CA ASN A 46 -6.87 11.47 6.22
C ASN A 46 -8.07 12.07 6.96
N GLN A 47 -9.21 12.25 6.28
CA GLN A 47 -10.44 12.70 6.92
C GLN A 47 -10.89 11.74 8.04
N ALA A 48 -10.77 10.43 7.81
CA ALA A 48 -11.08 9.43 8.84
C ALA A 48 -10.10 9.46 10.03
N LEU A 49 -8.87 9.98 9.84
CA LEU A 49 -7.89 10.15 10.92
C LEU A 49 -8.06 11.46 11.70
N GLU A 50 -8.77 12.45 11.18
CA GLU A 50 -8.93 13.76 11.85
C GLU A 50 -9.34 13.66 13.33
N PRO A 51 -10.28 12.78 13.74
CA PRO A 51 -10.64 12.64 15.15
C PRO A 51 -9.48 12.21 16.04
N LEU A 52 -8.56 11.37 15.54
CA LEU A 52 -7.38 10.91 16.30
C LEU A 52 -6.50 12.09 16.74
N LEU A 53 -6.39 13.11 15.89
CA LEU A 53 -5.56 14.30 16.13
C LEU A 53 -6.19 15.30 17.11
N GLN A 54 -7.48 15.13 17.40
CA GLN A 54 -8.24 16.02 18.28
C GLN A 54 -8.37 15.48 19.71
N LEU A 55 -7.90 14.27 19.96
CA LEU A 55 -7.93 13.63 21.28
C LEU A 55 -6.77 14.15 22.14
N ASP A 56 -7.06 15.13 23.00
CA ASP A 56 -6.16 15.64 24.04
C ASP A 56 -6.82 15.41 25.42
N PRO A 57 -6.17 14.73 26.40
CA PRO A 57 -4.80 14.17 26.40
C PRO A 57 -4.73 12.68 26.00
N GLN A 58 -5.83 12.07 25.59
CA GLN A 58 -5.88 10.63 25.34
C GLN A 58 -5.16 10.25 24.04
N ARG A 59 -4.03 9.54 24.17
CA ARG A 59 -3.30 8.96 23.03
C ARG A 59 -3.43 7.44 23.01
N TYR A 60 -3.70 6.90 21.83
CA TYR A 60 -3.60 5.47 21.56
C TYR A 60 -2.19 5.08 21.15
N GLU A 61 -1.79 3.85 21.44
CA GLU A 61 -0.49 3.28 21.06
C GLU A 61 -0.50 2.70 19.64
N LYS A 62 -1.66 2.25 19.16
CA LYS A 62 -1.83 1.60 17.86
C LYS A 62 -3.03 2.18 17.11
N VAL A 63 -2.91 2.25 15.79
CA VAL A 63 -4.01 2.57 14.87
C VAL A 63 -4.31 1.34 14.02
N LEU A 64 -5.51 0.79 14.16
CA LEU A 64 -5.99 -0.38 13.42
C LEU A 64 -6.87 0.07 12.26
N TRP A 65 -6.49 -0.30 11.04
CA TRP A 65 -7.30 -0.13 9.83
C TRP A 65 -7.92 -1.44 9.40
N LEU A 66 -9.21 -1.41 9.11
CA LEU A 66 -10.01 -2.55 8.68
C LEU A 66 -10.62 -2.24 7.31
N ASN A 67 -10.40 -3.11 6.34
CA ASN A 67 -11.21 -3.15 5.12
C ASN A 67 -12.56 -3.86 5.39
N ASP A 68 -13.36 -4.06 4.34
CA ASP A 68 -14.57 -4.86 4.28
C ASP A 68 -14.29 -6.38 4.28
N VAL A 69 -13.54 -6.84 5.29
CA VAL A 69 -13.14 -8.24 5.44
C VAL A 69 -13.82 -8.90 6.65
N VAL A 70 -13.99 -10.21 6.55
CA VAL A 70 -14.37 -11.09 7.66
C VAL A 70 -13.10 -11.52 8.41
N PHE A 71 -13.12 -11.36 9.73
CA PHE A 71 -12.06 -11.69 10.66
C PHE A 71 -12.66 -12.10 12.02
N ASP A 72 -11.83 -12.66 12.91
CA ASP A 72 -12.20 -12.90 14.31
C ASP A 72 -11.30 -12.12 15.28
N THR A 73 -11.59 -12.23 16.59
CA THR A 73 -10.80 -11.57 17.62
C THR A 73 -9.38 -12.14 17.72
N GLN A 74 -9.18 -13.42 17.43
CA GLN A 74 -7.88 -14.07 17.48
C GLN A 74 -6.95 -13.56 16.37
N ASP A 75 -7.48 -13.26 15.19
CA ASP A 75 -6.80 -12.62 14.06
C ASP A 75 -6.19 -11.29 14.50
N LEU A 76 -6.99 -10.45 15.17
CA LEU A 76 -6.53 -9.15 15.67
C LEU A 76 -5.49 -9.28 16.79
N VAL A 77 -5.71 -10.16 17.76
CA VAL A 77 -4.74 -10.41 18.86
C VAL A 77 -3.42 -10.92 18.29
N THR A 78 -3.48 -11.85 17.33
CA THR A 78 -2.30 -12.41 16.67
C THR A 78 -1.59 -11.35 15.83
N LEU A 79 -2.32 -10.48 15.15
CA LEU A 79 -1.76 -9.38 14.37
C LEU A 79 -1.08 -8.36 15.28
N LEU A 80 -1.72 -7.97 16.39
CA LEU A 80 -1.15 -7.06 17.40
C LEU A 80 0.12 -7.65 18.05
N ALA A 81 0.18 -8.96 18.22
CA ALA A 81 1.34 -9.66 18.78
C ALA A 81 2.49 -9.88 17.76
N THR A 82 2.31 -9.50 16.49
CA THR A 82 3.35 -9.63 15.45
C THR A 82 4.64 -8.98 15.92
N ASN A 83 5.78 -9.66 15.74
CA ASN A 83 7.09 -9.20 16.23
C ASN A 83 7.07 -8.71 17.71
N LYS A 84 6.31 -9.41 18.57
CA LYS A 84 6.13 -9.07 20.00
C LYS A 84 5.53 -7.68 20.24
N GLY A 85 4.78 -7.15 19.28
CA GLY A 85 4.18 -5.81 19.34
C GLY A 85 5.09 -4.66 18.90
N ASP A 86 6.37 -4.94 18.61
CA ASP A 86 7.36 -3.93 18.22
C ASP A 86 7.50 -3.86 16.69
N TYR A 87 6.76 -2.96 16.07
CA TYR A 87 6.75 -2.74 14.63
C TYR A 87 6.28 -1.32 14.31
N ALA A 88 6.66 -0.81 13.14
CA ALA A 88 6.07 0.40 12.59
C ALA A 88 4.68 0.12 12.02
N ALA A 89 4.54 -1.01 11.33
CA ALA A 89 3.27 -1.53 10.89
C ALA A 89 3.28 -3.08 10.80
N ALA A 90 2.13 -3.69 11.01
CA ALA A 90 1.89 -5.12 10.84
C ALA A 90 0.60 -5.37 10.05
N CYS A 91 0.63 -6.17 8.98
CA CYS A 91 -0.54 -6.46 8.16
C CYS A 91 -0.89 -7.95 8.12
N SER A 92 -2.17 -8.25 7.91
CA SER A 92 -2.67 -9.58 7.59
C SER A 92 -2.40 -9.95 6.12
N MET A 93 -2.79 -11.16 5.73
CA MET A 93 -3.00 -11.56 4.34
C MET A 93 -4.49 -11.56 4.01
N ASP A 94 -4.88 -11.11 2.82
CA ASP A 94 -6.27 -11.02 2.39
C ASP A 94 -6.60 -11.92 1.20
N PHE A 95 -7.83 -12.44 1.20
CA PHE A 95 -8.28 -13.37 0.18
C PHE A 95 -9.68 -13.03 -0.30
N LYS A 96 -9.82 -12.86 -1.62
CA LYS A 96 -11.12 -12.76 -2.28
C LYS A 96 -11.52 -14.11 -2.90
N ASN A 97 -10.57 -14.76 -3.56
CA ASN A 97 -10.75 -16.07 -4.20
C ASN A 97 -9.61 -17.01 -3.75
N PRO A 98 -9.70 -17.63 -2.56
CA PRO A 98 -8.69 -18.56 -2.06
C PRO A 98 -8.38 -19.68 -3.08
N PRO A 99 -7.12 -20.15 -3.18
CA PRO A 99 -5.98 -19.80 -2.32
C PRO A 99 -5.18 -18.56 -2.79
N PHE A 100 -5.71 -17.78 -3.73
CA PHE A 100 -5.04 -16.60 -4.28
C PHE A 100 -5.25 -15.40 -3.36
N TYR A 101 -4.15 -14.79 -2.93
CA TYR A 101 -4.22 -13.56 -2.16
C TYR A 101 -4.61 -12.37 -3.06
N TYR A 102 -5.23 -11.33 -2.48
CA TYR A 102 -5.92 -10.30 -3.24
C TYR A 102 -5.09 -9.04 -3.48
N ASP A 103 -4.67 -8.32 -2.43
CA ASP A 103 -4.03 -7.00 -2.57
C ASP A 103 -2.55 -7.10 -2.98
N THR A 104 -2.33 -7.04 -4.29
CA THR A 104 -0.99 -7.02 -4.91
C THR A 104 -0.42 -5.60 -5.07
N PHE A 105 -1.25 -4.57 -4.91
CA PHE A 105 -0.84 -3.21 -5.22
C PHE A 105 0.00 -2.61 -4.09
N ALA A 106 -0.40 -2.83 -2.83
CA ALA A 106 0.32 -2.33 -1.66
C ALA A 106 1.48 -3.24 -1.22
N LEU A 107 1.39 -4.55 -1.45
CA LEU A 107 2.37 -5.51 -0.96
C LEU A 107 3.70 -5.43 -1.73
N ARG A 108 4.80 -5.19 -1.01
CA ARG A 108 6.17 -5.20 -1.54
C ARG A 108 7.07 -5.97 -0.59
N ASP A 109 7.84 -6.92 -1.11
CA ASP A 109 8.71 -7.77 -0.30
C ASP A 109 9.84 -6.98 0.38
N ASP A 110 10.73 -7.64 1.14
CA ASP A 110 11.84 -6.96 1.83
C ASP A 110 12.82 -6.25 0.89
N THR A 111 12.81 -6.60 -0.39
CA THR A 111 13.61 -5.96 -1.45
C THR A 111 12.85 -4.89 -2.24
N GLY A 112 11.58 -4.66 -1.92
CA GLY A 112 10.74 -3.65 -2.57
C GLY A 112 10.07 -4.13 -3.86
N TYR A 113 10.12 -5.42 -4.18
CA TYR A 113 9.49 -5.97 -5.37
C TYR A 113 8.08 -6.48 -5.11
N LYS A 114 7.26 -6.54 -6.17
CA LYS A 114 5.96 -7.22 -6.12
C LYS A 114 6.14 -8.71 -5.82
N SER A 115 5.07 -9.38 -5.39
CA SER A 115 5.07 -10.85 -5.28
C SER A 115 5.44 -11.52 -6.61
N THR A 116 6.05 -12.70 -6.55
CA THR A 116 6.27 -13.54 -7.75
C THR A 116 4.95 -13.96 -8.38
N SER A 117 3.97 -14.33 -7.56
CA SER A 117 2.63 -14.67 -8.03
C SER A 117 1.62 -14.62 -6.87
N LEU A 118 0.35 -14.87 -7.19
CA LEU A 118 -0.71 -15.01 -6.20
C LEU A 118 -0.62 -16.34 -5.41
N TYR A 119 0.26 -17.26 -5.82
CA TYR A 119 0.45 -18.55 -5.17
C TYR A 119 1.46 -18.47 -4.04
N TRP A 120 1.15 -19.14 -2.93
CA TRP A 120 2.09 -19.35 -1.85
C TRP A 120 3.33 -20.13 -2.35
N PRO A 121 4.58 -19.84 -1.90
CA PRO A 121 5.00 -18.78 -0.98
C PRO A 121 5.35 -17.49 -1.76
N TRP A 122 4.44 -16.51 -1.72
CA TRP A 122 4.25 -15.42 -2.70
C TRP A 122 5.47 -14.61 -3.15
N PHE A 123 6.55 -14.54 -2.38
CA PHE A 123 7.61 -13.54 -2.54
C PHE A 123 8.72 -13.89 -3.52
N GLN A 124 9.35 -12.86 -4.10
CA GLN A 124 10.58 -13.00 -4.90
C GLN A 124 11.82 -13.17 -4.03
N SER A 125 11.89 -12.45 -2.92
CA SER A 125 12.97 -12.62 -1.94
C SER A 125 12.97 -14.02 -1.34
N GLY A 126 14.14 -14.68 -1.42
CA GLY A 126 14.36 -15.97 -0.77
C GLY A 126 14.26 -15.87 0.76
N LYS A 127 14.57 -14.72 1.36
CA LYS A 127 14.42 -14.50 2.80
C LYS A 127 12.95 -14.44 3.18
N ALA A 128 12.15 -13.65 2.47
CA ALA A 128 10.72 -13.54 2.71
C ALA A 128 10.02 -14.89 2.49
N ARG A 129 10.35 -15.62 1.42
CA ARG A 129 9.82 -16.99 1.20
C ARG A 129 10.12 -17.93 2.37
N ARG A 130 11.36 -17.95 2.88
CA ARG A 130 11.72 -18.82 4.02
C ARG A 130 10.93 -18.49 5.28
N ALA A 131 10.68 -17.21 5.56
CA ALA A 131 9.82 -16.81 6.68
C ALA A 131 8.39 -17.32 6.49
N VAL A 132 7.82 -17.17 5.28
CA VAL A 132 6.50 -17.73 4.92
C VAL A 132 6.46 -19.25 5.10
N TRP A 133 7.47 -19.98 4.64
CA TRP A 133 7.58 -21.44 4.83
C TRP A 133 7.58 -21.86 6.31
N ARG A 134 8.18 -21.03 7.18
CA ARG A 134 8.25 -21.28 8.61
C ARG A 134 7.07 -20.70 9.39
N SER A 135 6.09 -20.12 8.70
CA SER A 135 4.95 -19.44 9.34
C SER A 135 5.42 -18.33 10.30
N GLU A 136 6.52 -17.67 9.97
CA GLU A 136 7.09 -16.56 10.74
C GLU A 136 6.62 -15.21 10.16
N PRO A 137 6.47 -14.16 10.99
CA PRO A 137 6.32 -12.80 10.50
C PRO A 137 7.39 -12.44 9.46
N VAL A 138 6.94 -11.90 8.34
CA VAL A 138 7.77 -11.59 7.18
C VAL A 138 8.05 -10.10 7.17
N ARG A 139 9.32 -9.70 7.28
CA ARG A 139 9.69 -8.30 7.06
C ARG A 139 9.45 -7.94 5.59
N VAL A 140 8.79 -6.82 5.35
CA VAL A 140 8.41 -6.32 4.02
C VAL A 140 8.72 -4.83 3.91
N LYS A 141 8.68 -4.27 2.70
CA LYS A 141 8.77 -2.82 2.50
C LYS A 141 7.42 -2.12 2.70
N SER A 142 6.33 -2.80 2.35
CA SER A 142 4.96 -2.31 2.53
C SER A 142 3.96 -3.46 2.48
N CYS A 143 2.83 -3.28 3.16
CA CYS A 143 1.67 -4.17 3.10
C CYS A 143 0.39 -3.40 3.49
N TRP A 144 -0.78 -3.95 3.18
CA TRP A 144 -2.06 -3.44 3.65
C TRP A 144 -3.07 -4.59 3.84
N ASN A 145 -3.33 -5.34 2.77
CA ASN A 145 -3.86 -6.72 2.76
C ASN A 145 -4.95 -7.01 3.82
N GLY A 146 -6.06 -6.26 3.74
CA GLY A 146 -7.28 -6.48 4.52
C GLY A 146 -7.30 -5.77 5.88
N ILE A 147 -6.29 -6.04 6.72
CA ILE A 147 -6.13 -5.42 8.04
C ILE A 147 -4.68 -5.00 8.23
N VAL A 148 -4.46 -3.76 8.67
CA VAL A 148 -3.14 -3.26 9.05
C VAL A 148 -3.19 -2.52 10.38
N VAL A 149 -2.19 -2.77 11.23
CA VAL A 149 -1.97 -2.05 12.47
C VAL A 149 -0.71 -1.21 12.32
N PHE A 150 -0.80 0.07 12.63
CA PHE A 150 0.36 0.95 12.75
C PHE A 150 0.69 1.25 14.20
N ASP A 151 1.96 1.52 14.48
CA ASP A 151 2.33 2.35 15.63
C ASP A 151 1.66 3.72 15.47
N ALA A 152 1.00 4.21 16.52
CA ALA A 152 0.25 5.45 16.45
C ALA A 152 1.14 6.70 16.52
N GLU A 153 2.36 6.58 17.07
CA GLU A 153 3.24 7.73 17.31
C GLU A 153 3.43 8.63 16.08
N PRO A 154 3.69 8.09 14.87
CA PRO A 154 3.91 8.93 13.69
C PRO A 154 2.70 9.79 13.31
N PHE A 155 1.47 9.36 13.64
CA PHE A 155 0.26 10.12 13.32
C PHE A 155 0.06 11.35 14.21
N TYR A 156 0.67 11.40 15.40
CA TYR A 156 0.60 12.60 16.25
C TYR A 156 1.63 13.67 15.86
N GLY A 157 2.56 13.33 14.94
CA GLY A 157 3.62 14.18 14.43
C GLY A 157 4.87 14.24 15.31
N GLN A 158 6.02 14.41 14.66
CA GLN A 158 7.31 14.53 15.33
C GLN A 158 7.63 15.97 15.74
N GLN A 159 7.97 16.19 17.00
CA GLN A 159 8.46 17.49 17.44
C GLN A 159 9.84 17.75 16.83
N THR A 160 9.92 18.66 15.86
CA THR A 160 11.19 18.99 15.21
C THR A 160 12.11 19.68 16.21
N ARG A 161 13.41 19.33 16.21
CA ARG A 161 14.43 19.99 17.06
C ARG A 161 14.53 21.51 16.84
N THR A 162 13.98 22.00 15.73
CA THR A 162 13.96 23.39 15.30
C THR A 162 12.70 24.16 15.72
N GLY A 163 11.84 23.57 16.57
CA GLY A 163 10.67 24.26 17.11
C GLY A 163 9.52 24.47 16.11
N GLY A 164 9.56 23.80 14.96
CA GLY A 164 8.45 23.75 14.01
C GLY A 164 7.31 22.85 14.50
N LYS A 165 6.08 23.12 14.03
CA LYS A 165 4.91 22.29 14.32
C LYS A 165 5.19 20.84 13.91
N PRO A 166 4.86 19.84 14.76
CA PRO A 166 5.01 18.45 14.37
C PRO A 166 4.22 18.14 13.10
N GLU A 167 4.88 17.56 12.10
CA GLU A 167 4.21 17.11 10.88
C GLU A 167 3.70 15.67 11.11
N PRO A 168 2.37 15.45 11.17
CA PRO A 168 1.81 14.12 11.33
C PRO A 168 1.98 13.30 10.07
N LEU A 169 2.15 11.99 10.25
CA LEU A 169 2.07 11.03 9.15
C LEU A 169 0.68 11.09 8.52
N ILE A 170 0.62 11.29 7.20
CA ILE A 170 -0.63 11.37 6.43
C ILE A 170 -0.56 10.44 5.22
N PHE A 171 -1.72 9.98 4.75
CA PHE A 171 -1.82 9.33 3.45
C PHE A 171 -1.64 10.36 2.33
N ARG A 172 -0.95 9.97 1.27
CA ARG A 172 -0.78 10.78 0.06
C ARG A 172 -0.75 9.92 -1.20
N GLY A 173 -1.13 10.54 -2.31
CA GLY A 173 -0.71 10.08 -3.63
C GLY A 173 0.61 10.73 -4.04
N ILE A 174 1.19 10.28 -5.15
CA ILE A 174 2.37 10.96 -5.71
C ILE A 174 2.00 12.36 -6.23
N PRO A 175 2.97 13.30 -6.30
CA PRO A 175 2.75 14.62 -6.89
C PRO A 175 2.20 14.49 -8.32
N ASP A 176 1.25 15.34 -8.67
CA ASP A 176 0.64 15.28 -10.00
C ASP A 176 1.69 15.44 -11.13
N SER A 177 2.75 16.23 -10.92
CA SER A 177 3.84 16.36 -11.90
C SER A 177 4.68 15.09 -12.09
N LEU A 178 4.67 14.18 -11.10
CA LEU A 178 5.23 12.83 -11.24
C LEU A 178 4.22 11.89 -11.91
N ALA A 179 2.92 12.06 -11.63
CA ALA A 179 1.86 11.31 -12.29
C ALA A 179 1.78 11.59 -13.80
N ASP A 180 2.10 12.82 -14.23
CA ASP A 180 2.25 13.19 -15.64
C ASP A 180 3.35 12.37 -16.36
N MET A 181 4.27 11.76 -15.60
CA MET A 181 5.25 10.81 -16.14
C MET A 181 4.67 9.40 -16.30
N HIS A 182 3.34 9.24 -16.26
CA HIS A 182 2.61 7.97 -16.30
C HIS A 182 3.05 7.00 -15.19
N LEU A 183 3.18 7.55 -13.99
CA LEU A 183 3.46 6.79 -12.78
C LEU A 183 2.27 6.93 -11.82
N GLU A 184 2.10 5.95 -10.97
CA GLU A 184 1.19 6.03 -9.83
C GLU A 184 1.75 5.19 -8.68
N GLY A 185 1.40 5.52 -7.44
CA GLY A 185 1.81 4.75 -6.26
C GLY A 185 0.64 4.60 -5.31
N SER A 186 0.43 3.42 -4.73
CA SER A 186 -0.65 3.20 -3.76
C SER A 186 -0.40 4.02 -2.49
N GLU A 187 -1.42 4.71 -1.97
CA GLU A 187 -1.35 5.39 -0.68
C GLU A 187 -1.11 4.39 0.47
N CYS A 188 -1.65 3.18 0.35
CA CYS A 188 -1.44 2.07 1.28
C CYS A 188 0.01 1.56 1.28
N CYS A 189 0.77 1.85 0.22
CA CYS A 189 2.21 1.57 0.15
C CYS A 189 3.03 2.79 0.62
N LEU A 190 2.73 3.98 0.08
CA LEU A 190 3.48 5.21 0.31
C LEU A 190 3.52 5.61 1.79
N ILE A 191 2.45 5.33 2.55
CA ILE A 191 2.41 5.55 3.99
C ILE A 191 3.57 4.89 4.74
N HIS A 192 4.08 3.74 4.26
CA HIS A 192 5.22 3.04 4.86
C HIS A 192 6.56 3.68 4.51
N ALA A 193 6.67 4.28 3.31
CA ALA A 193 7.85 5.02 2.90
C ALA A 193 7.99 6.33 3.70
N ASP A 194 6.87 6.96 4.02
CA ASP A 194 6.82 8.21 4.79
C ASP A 194 6.89 7.98 6.31
N ASN A 195 6.58 6.78 6.78
CA ASN A 195 6.66 6.44 8.20
C ASN A 195 8.13 6.28 8.64
N HIS A 196 8.60 7.25 9.43
CA HIS A 196 9.97 7.27 9.94
C HIS A 196 10.33 6.05 10.83
N LEU A 197 9.35 5.37 11.44
CA LEU A 197 9.58 4.15 12.22
C LEU A 197 9.82 2.92 11.34
N SER A 198 9.48 2.95 10.05
CA SER A 198 9.67 1.80 9.14
C SER A 198 11.12 1.34 9.06
N ALA A 199 12.08 2.26 9.20
CA ALA A 199 13.50 1.94 9.19
C ALA A 199 13.93 1.19 10.48
N SER A 200 13.49 1.66 11.64
CA SER A 200 13.91 1.15 12.96
C SER A 200 13.10 -0.05 13.43
N LYS A 201 11.77 0.02 13.37
CA LYS A 201 10.85 -1.05 13.84
C LYS A 201 10.39 -2.00 12.73
N GLY A 202 10.46 -1.57 11.48
CA GLY A 202 10.09 -2.40 10.32
C GLY A 202 8.59 -2.50 10.05
N VAL A 203 8.28 -2.88 8.81
CA VAL A 203 6.95 -3.28 8.36
C VAL A 203 6.90 -4.80 8.26
N TRP A 204 5.86 -5.41 8.81
CA TRP A 204 5.74 -6.85 8.95
C TRP A 204 4.43 -7.36 8.34
N LEU A 205 4.52 -8.42 7.56
CA LEU A 205 3.36 -9.18 7.15
C LEU A 205 3.27 -10.43 8.05
N ASN A 206 2.13 -10.67 8.67
CA ASN A 206 1.89 -11.87 9.46
C ASN A 206 1.14 -12.92 8.61
N PRO A 207 1.81 -13.97 8.10
CA PRO A 207 1.17 -14.96 7.22
C PRO A 207 0.14 -15.84 7.95
N ASN A 208 0.09 -15.78 9.29
CA ASN A 208 -0.85 -16.54 10.11
C ASN A 208 -2.17 -15.81 10.35
N VAL A 209 -2.23 -14.51 10.02
CA VAL A 209 -3.46 -13.72 10.09
C VAL A 209 -4.03 -13.64 8.68
N ARG A 210 -5.11 -14.37 8.41
CA ARG A 210 -5.65 -14.57 7.06
C ARG A 210 -7.12 -14.20 7.04
N VAL A 211 -7.45 -13.11 6.37
CA VAL A 211 -8.80 -12.53 6.34
C VAL A 211 -9.44 -12.69 4.96
N GLY A 212 -10.77 -12.71 4.90
CA GLY A 212 -11.49 -12.96 3.65
C GLY A 212 -12.55 -11.91 3.35
N TYR A 213 -12.70 -11.52 2.08
CA TYR A 213 -13.76 -10.58 1.63
C TYR A 213 -15.17 -11.20 1.61
N SER A 214 -15.30 -12.48 1.97
CA SER A 214 -16.56 -13.17 2.19
C SER A 214 -16.41 -14.22 3.29
N ALA A 215 -17.52 -14.61 3.92
CA ALA A 215 -17.50 -15.67 4.93
C ALA A 215 -17.03 -17.03 4.38
N GLU A 216 -17.23 -17.27 3.07
CA GLU A 216 -16.68 -18.44 2.38
C GLU A 216 -15.16 -18.34 2.22
N ALA A 217 -14.67 -17.20 1.70
CA ALA A 217 -13.25 -16.98 1.51
C ALA A 217 -12.48 -17.07 2.83
N TYR A 218 -13.02 -16.45 3.88
CA TYR A 218 -12.44 -16.48 5.22
C TYR A 218 -12.39 -17.91 5.80
N ARG A 219 -13.49 -18.68 5.71
CA ARG A 219 -13.50 -20.08 6.17
C ARG A 219 -12.48 -20.95 5.44
N ALA A 220 -12.27 -20.73 4.14
CA ALA A 220 -11.31 -21.50 3.37
C ALA A 220 -9.85 -21.28 3.83
N VAL A 221 -9.49 -20.06 4.22
CA VAL A 221 -8.12 -19.69 4.61
C VAL A 221 -7.85 -19.77 6.10
N ARG A 222 -8.89 -19.71 6.94
CA ARG A 222 -8.72 -19.80 8.39
C ARG A 222 -8.30 -21.18 8.85
N ASN A 223 -8.70 -22.24 8.14
CA ASN A 223 -8.39 -23.62 8.49
C ASN A 223 -6.88 -23.79 8.77
N ASP A 224 -6.53 -24.59 9.79
CA ASP A 224 -5.14 -24.84 10.21
C ASP A 224 -4.25 -25.48 9.12
N VAL A 225 -4.86 -25.87 8.00
CA VAL A 225 -4.24 -26.57 6.88
C VAL A 225 -3.93 -25.63 5.70
N PHE A 226 -3.96 -24.30 5.89
CA PHE A 226 -3.58 -23.37 4.81
C PHE A 226 -2.08 -23.00 4.87
N PRO A 227 -1.38 -23.03 3.72
CA PRO A 227 -1.80 -23.68 2.47
C PRO A 227 -1.81 -25.20 2.62
N THR A 228 -2.65 -25.89 1.86
CA THR A 228 -2.64 -27.36 1.82
C THR A 228 -1.31 -27.86 1.24
N ALA A 229 -0.96 -29.12 1.50
CA ALA A 229 0.25 -29.73 0.92
C ALA A 229 0.25 -29.65 -0.62
N MET A 230 -0.91 -29.84 -1.26
CA MET A 230 -1.07 -29.74 -2.70
C MET A 230 -0.86 -28.29 -3.20
N GLU A 231 -1.45 -27.30 -2.54
CA GLU A 231 -1.25 -25.88 -2.86
C GLU A 231 0.20 -25.45 -2.66
N SER A 232 0.84 -25.95 -1.60
CA SER A 232 2.26 -25.72 -1.31
C SER A 232 3.15 -26.25 -2.44
N MET A 233 2.93 -27.50 -2.87
CA MET A 233 3.68 -28.09 -3.98
C MET A 233 3.43 -27.37 -5.30
N LYS A 234 2.16 -27.14 -5.66
CA LYS A 234 1.76 -26.45 -6.90
C LYS A 234 2.32 -25.05 -6.95
N GLY A 235 2.13 -24.27 -5.88
CA GLY A 235 2.60 -22.90 -5.76
C GLY A 235 4.12 -22.79 -5.81
N THR A 236 4.84 -23.74 -5.18
CA THR A 236 6.30 -23.80 -5.27
C THR A 236 6.79 -24.03 -6.70
N TRP A 237 6.19 -24.97 -7.43
CA TRP A 237 6.54 -25.23 -8.82
C TRP A 237 6.21 -24.05 -9.73
N ILE A 238 5.02 -23.46 -9.59
CA ILE A 238 4.60 -22.28 -10.35
C ILE A 238 5.54 -21.12 -10.06
N ASN A 239 5.83 -20.83 -8.80
CA ASN A 239 6.74 -19.76 -8.42
C ASN A 239 8.16 -20.01 -8.96
N ARG A 240 8.63 -21.26 -8.97
CA ARG A 240 9.93 -21.61 -9.58
C ARG A 240 9.98 -21.32 -11.08
N LEU A 241 8.91 -21.65 -11.81
CA LEU A 241 8.81 -21.39 -13.25
C LEU A 241 8.69 -19.89 -13.55
N LEU A 242 7.90 -19.16 -12.76
CA LEU A 242 7.67 -17.74 -12.95
C LEU A 242 8.83 -16.86 -12.47
N HIS A 243 9.66 -17.34 -11.54
CA HIS A 243 10.69 -16.54 -10.89
C HIS A 243 11.60 -15.78 -11.85
N PHE A 244 12.11 -16.45 -12.88
CA PHE A 244 13.01 -15.83 -13.86
C PHE A 244 12.30 -14.74 -14.68
N ARG A 245 11.11 -15.07 -15.19
CA ARG A 245 10.27 -14.14 -15.96
C ARG A 245 9.90 -12.91 -15.14
N MET A 246 9.42 -13.11 -13.91
CA MET A 246 9.00 -12.02 -13.02
C MET A 246 10.16 -11.12 -12.65
N ARG A 247 11.34 -11.69 -12.34
CA ARG A 247 12.53 -10.90 -12.06
C ARG A 247 12.94 -10.02 -13.25
N ILE A 248 12.82 -10.51 -14.48
CA ILE A 248 13.08 -9.70 -15.68
C ILE A 248 12.03 -8.60 -15.81
N GLN A 249 10.75 -8.96 -15.73
CA GLN A 249 9.65 -8.01 -15.86
C GLN A 249 9.75 -6.87 -14.85
N GLU A 250 9.97 -7.19 -13.58
CA GLU A 250 10.15 -6.23 -12.49
C GLU A 250 11.43 -5.40 -12.65
N GLY A 251 12.50 -5.99 -13.18
CA GLY A 251 13.72 -5.26 -13.53
C GLY A 251 13.48 -4.21 -14.62
N LEU A 252 12.72 -4.55 -15.66
CA LEU A 252 12.36 -3.66 -16.77
C LEU A 252 11.38 -2.57 -16.31
N GLU A 253 10.33 -2.93 -15.58
CA GLU A 253 9.37 -2.00 -15.00
C GLU A 253 10.07 -1.04 -14.05
N GLY A 254 10.83 -1.55 -13.08
CA GLY A 254 11.60 -0.75 -12.14
C GLY A 254 12.63 0.15 -12.81
N SER A 255 13.25 -0.28 -13.92
CA SER A 255 14.13 0.58 -14.72
C SER A 255 13.38 1.75 -15.35
N THR A 256 12.18 1.47 -15.88
CA THR A 256 11.29 2.49 -16.47
C THR A 256 10.84 3.51 -15.43
N VAL A 257 10.40 3.03 -14.26
CA VAL A 257 10.03 3.85 -13.11
C VAL A 257 11.20 4.75 -12.69
N ARG A 258 12.38 4.18 -12.41
CA ARG A 258 13.57 4.95 -12.01
C ARG A 258 14.01 5.96 -13.06
N LYS A 259 13.91 5.63 -14.35
CA LYS A 259 14.21 6.56 -15.46
C LYS A 259 13.28 7.77 -15.41
N ARG A 260 11.99 7.55 -15.21
CA ARG A 260 10.97 8.62 -15.14
C ARG A 260 11.10 9.47 -13.90
N ILE A 261 11.38 8.86 -12.73
CA ILE A 261 11.72 9.61 -11.51
C ILE A 261 12.93 10.52 -11.80
N ARG A 262 14.03 10.00 -12.36
CA ARG A 262 15.21 10.82 -12.69
C ARG A 262 14.90 11.96 -13.66
N GLN A 263 14.04 11.73 -14.64
CA GLN A 263 13.59 12.79 -15.56
C GLN A 263 12.78 13.85 -14.83
N TRP A 264 11.87 13.45 -13.93
CA TRP A 264 11.08 14.36 -13.10
C TRP A 264 11.97 15.19 -12.15
N GLN A 265 12.97 14.56 -11.52
CA GLN A 265 13.96 15.24 -10.69
C GLN A 265 14.77 16.28 -11.47
N LYS A 266 15.16 15.99 -12.71
CA LYS A 266 15.86 16.94 -13.59
C LYS A 266 14.99 18.13 -14.01
N LYS A 267 13.65 17.96 -13.98
CA LYS A 267 12.67 19.03 -14.24
C LYS A 267 12.31 19.82 -12.96
N THR A 268 13.11 19.72 -11.89
CA THR A 268 12.96 20.60 -10.72
C THR A 268 13.14 22.06 -11.17
N PRO A 269 12.19 22.96 -10.88
CA PRO A 269 12.30 24.38 -11.19
C PRO A 269 13.55 25.01 -10.56
N ALA A 270 14.14 25.99 -11.25
CA ALA A 270 15.30 26.70 -10.72
C ALA A 270 14.92 27.45 -9.43
N GLY A 271 15.73 27.29 -8.37
CA GLY A 271 15.49 27.91 -7.06
C GLY A 271 14.65 27.06 -6.09
N GLU A 272 14.10 25.92 -6.52
CA GLU A 272 13.42 24.96 -5.63
C GLU A 272 14.37 23.87 -5.14
N LEU A 273 14.03 23.25 -4.00
CA LEU A 273 14.68 22.02 -3.55
C LEU A 273 14.48 20.91 -4.57
N ARG A 274 15.49 20.06 -4.74
CA ARG A 274 15.43 18.92 -5.65
C ARG A 274 14.21 18.07 -5.29
N ARG A 275 13.37 17.80 -6.30
CA ARG A 275 12.23 16.90 -6.15
C ARG A 275 12.71 15.50 -5.76
N GLU A 276 12.06 14.89 -4.78
CA GLU A 276 12.36 13.54 -4.30
C GLU A 276 11.07 12.76 -4.08
N GLU A 277 11.15 11.43 -4.27
CA GLU A 277 10.06 10.51 -3.97
C GLU A 277 10.68 9.31 -3.23
N PRO A 278 10.58 9.26 -1.89
CA PRO A 278 11.18 8.20 -1.09
C PRO A 278 10.49 6.84 -1.28
N GLY A 279 9.26 6.81 -1.79
CA GLY A 279 8.47 5.61 -2.04
C GLY A 279 8.61 5.07 -3.46
N ASP A 280 9.81 5.10 -4.06
CA ASP A 280 10.02 4.62 -5.43
C ASP A 280 9.61 3.15 -5.65
N PHE A 281 9.78 2.30 -4.63
CA PHE A 281 9.35 0.91 -4.60
C PHE A 281 7.81 0.73 -4.60
N CYS A 282 7.04 1.77 -4.31
CA CYS A 282 5.59 1.77 -4.40
C CYS A 282 5.08 2.07 -5.81
N LEU A 283 5.92 2.66 -6.67
CA LEU A 283 5.48 3.19 -7.95
C LEU A 283 5.33 2.10 -9.01
N ILE A 284 4.28 2.24 -9.80
CA ILE A 284 3.99 1.39 -10.96
C ILE A 284 3.90 2.25 -12.22
N ASN A 285 4.14 1.61 -13.37
CA ASN A 285 4.04 2.25 -14.69
C ASN A 285 2.60 2.18 -15.22
N GLU A 286 1.67 2.81 -14.51
CA GLU A 286 0.24 2.83 -14.83
C GLU A 286 -0.40 4.17 -14.40
N MET A 287 -1.63 4.42 -14.85
CA MET A 287 -2.48 5.51 -14.33
C MET A 287 -3.68 4.92 -13.61
N GLN A 288 -4.03 5.48 -12.44
CA GLN A 288 -5.22 5.07 -11.68
C GLN A 288 -6.23 6.22 -11.65
N ILE A 289 -7.29 6.08 -12.43
CA ILE A 289 -8.39 7.05 -12.47
C ILE A 289 -9.54 6.58 -11.58
N MET A 290 -10.27 7.54 -11.01
CA MET A 290 -11.43 7.26 -10.17
C MET A 290 -12.63 6.89 -11.04
N TYR A 291 -13.28 5.77 -10.74
CA TYR A 291 -14.52 5.35 -11.39
C TYR A 291 -15.69 5.36 -10.40
N GLN A 292 -16.92 5.30 -10.89
CA GLN A 292 -18.14 5.35 -10.06
C GLN A 292 -18.22 4.24 -9.02
N ASN A 293 -17.58 3.09 -9.28
CA ASN A 293 -17.59 1.92 -8.40
C ASN A 293 -16.37 1.87 -7.44
N GLY A 294 -15.57 2.94 -7.38
CA GLY A 294 -14.35 3.00 -6.56
C GLY A 294 -13.10 2.43 -7.24
#